data_AF-A0A1H3NZ43-F1
#
_entry.id   AF-A0A1H3NZ43-F1
#
_cell.length_a   1.000
_cell.length_b   1.000
_cell.length_c   1.000
_cell.angle_alpha   90.00
_cell.angle_beta   90.00
_cell.angle_gamma   90.00
#
_symmetry.space_group_name_H-M   'P 1'
#
loop_
_entity.id
_entity.type
_entity.pdbx_description
1 polymer ?
#
loop_
_entity_poly.entity_id
_entity_poly.type
_entity_poly.pdbx_seq_one_letter_code
_entity_poly.pdbx_strand_id
1 'polypeptide(L)'
;MHWKRRLSSALVAVFSAGWLFPIWLGVRTYLAYWRAEVPQLINGIPSGNSFPFLEFSKECFGWGLSWLAAVLALWSYIGFSALLRARCERA
;
A
#
# COMPACT_ATOMS: atom_id res chain seq x y z
N MET A 1 -27.26 6.36 -17.60
CA MET A 1 -26.98 5.29 -16.61
C MET A 1 -25.54 4.75 -16.62
N HIS A 2 -24.82 4.74 -17.77
CA HIS A 2 -23.44 4.22 -17.86
C HIS A 2 -22.36 5.03 -17.12
N TRP A 3 -22.51 6.35 -16.99
CA TRP A 3 -21.57 7.23 -16.30
C TRP A 3 -21.37 6.85 -14.82
N LYS A 4 -22.47 6.59 -14.09
CA LYS A 4 -22.42 6.23 -12.66
C LYS A 4 -21.64 4.93 -12.45
N ARG A 5 -21.85 3.92 -13.31
CA ARG A 5 -21.10 2.65 -13.25
C ARG A 5 -19.61 2.84 -13.53
N ARG A 6 -19.24 3.65 -14.53
CA ARG A 6 -17.84 3.95 -14.83
C ARG A 6 -17.14 4.67 -13.67
N LEU A 7 -17.82 5.64 -13.05
CA LEU A 7 -17.31 6.36 -11.89
C LEU A 7 -17.09 5.43 -10.69
N SER A 8 -18.06 4.55 -10.40
CA SER A 8 -17.91 3.56 -9.33
C SER A 8 -16.76 2.60 -9.58
N SER A 9 -16.58 2.10 -10.81
CA SER A 9 -15.44 1.23 -11.16
C SER A 9 -14.11 1.94 -11.00
N ALA A 10 -14.01 3.21 -11.42
CA ALA A 10 -12.80 4.00 -11.25
C ALA A 10 -12.46 4.23 -9.76
N LEU A 11 -13.46 4.56 -8.94
CA LEU A 11 -13.27 4.74 -7.49
C LEU A 11 -12.79 3.45 -6.82
N VAL A 12 -13.37 2.30 -7.19
CA VAL A 12 -12.94 1.00 -6.67
C VAL A 12 -11.50 0.69 -7.08
N ALA A 13 -11.11 1.00 -8.32
CA ALA A 13 -9.74 0.81 -8.79
C ALA A 13 -8.74 1.70 -8.03
N VAL A 14 -9.08 2.98 -7.85
CA VAL A 14 -8.25 3.94 -7.09
C VAL A 14 -8.11 3.50 -5.63
N PHE A 15 -9.21 3.10 -4.99
CA PHE A 15 -9.19 2.61 -3.61
C PHE A 15 -8.38 1.31 -3.49
N SER A 16 -8.51 0.40 -4.46
CA SER A 16 -7.74 -0.85 -4.50
C SER A 16 -6.24 -0.60 -4.70
N ALA A 17 -5.86 0.51 -5.34
CA ALA A 17 -4.48 0.95 -5.49
C ALA A 17 -3.97 1.80 -4.32
N GLY A 18 -4.80 2.08 -3.32
CA GLY A 18 -4.48 2.95 -2.18
C GLY A 18 -3.26 2.51 -1.36
N TRP A 19 -2.93 1.22 -1.38
CA TRP A 19 -1.73 0.68 -0.73
C TRP A 19 -0.41 1.16 -1.37
N LEU A 20 -0.42 1.57 -2.64
CA LEU A 20 0.79 2.00 -3.34
C LEU A 20 1.38 3.29 -2.76
N PHE A 21 0.51 4.20 -2.31
CA PHE A 21 0.94 5.48 -1.76
C PHE A 21 1.82 5.35 -0.50
N PRO A 22 1.37 4.68 0.57
CA PRO A 22 2.20 4.49 1.76
C PRO A 22 3.45 3.63 1.46
N ILE A 23 3.38 2.62 0.59
CA ILE A 23 4.57 1.86 0.18
C ILE A 23 5.60 2.75 -0.52
N TRP A 24 5.17 3.55 -1.49
CA TRP A 24 6.04 4.48 -2.21
C TRP A 24 6.69 5.49 -1.26
N LEU A 25 5.89 6.03 -0.32
CA LEU A 25 6.39 6.98 0.68
C LEU A 25 7.43 6.32 1.59
N GLY A 26 7.16 5.10 2.09
CA GLY A 26 8.10 4.33 2.90
C GLY A 26 9.43 4.09 2.17
N VAL A 27 9.38 3.60 0.93
CA VAL A 27 10.59 3.37 0.11
C VAL A 27 11.37 4.67 -0.09
N ARG A 28 10.70 5.78 -0.40
CA ARG A 28 11.39 7.08 -0.56
C ARG A 28 12.07 7.54 0.73
N THR A 29 11.41 7.40 1.87
CA THR A 29 11.97 7.77 3.17
C THR A 29 13.16 6.87 3.53
N TYR A 30 13.06 5.57 3.28
CA TYR A 30 14.17 4.64 3.47
C TYR A 30 15.39 5.01 2.61
N LEU A 31 15.18 5.34 1.33
CA LEU A 31 16.27 5.81 0.47
C LEU A 31 16.83 7.17 0.91
N ALA A 32 16.00 8.04 1.50
CA ALA A 32 16.46 9.30 2.05
C ALA A 32 17.39 9.09 3.25
N TYR A 33 17.11 8.11 4.13
CA TYR A 33 18.01 7.70 5.21
C TYR A 33 19.40 7.32 4.70
N TRP A 34 19.46 6.49 3.65
CA TRP A 34 20.72 6.07 3.03
C TRP A 34 21.53 7.23 2.44
N ARG A 35 20.86 8.30 2.02
CA ARG A 35 21.52 9.48 1.45
C ARG A 35 21.94 10.49 2.51
N ALA A 36 21.12 10.69 3.54
CA ALA A 36 21.29 11.76 4.51
C ALA A 36 22.12 11.34 5.74
N GLU A 37 21.87 10.14 6.29
CA GLU A 37 22.43 9.74 7.59
C GLU A 37 23.56 8.72 7.46
N VAL A 38 23.42 7.74 6.56
CA VAL A 38 24.43 6.67 6.44
C VAL A 38 25.84 7.17 6.15
N PRO A 39 26.07 8.14 5.23
CA PRO A 39 27.42 8.66 5.01
C PRO A 39 28.00 9.36 6.24
N GLN A 40 27.16 10.03 7.04
CA GLN A 40 27.60 10.70 8.27
C GLN A 40 27.98 9.68 9.33
N LEU A 41 27.14 8.66 9.52
CA LEU A 41 27.34 7.57 10.48
C LEU A 41 28.60 6.76 10.17
N ILE A 42 28.87 6.47 8.89
CA ILE A 42 30.10 5.76 8.47
C ILE A 42 31.35 6.57 8.81
N ASN A 43 31.28 7.90 8.74
CA ASN A 43 32.37 8.80 9.09
C ASN A 43 32.46 9.09 10.61
N GLY A 44 31.65 8.42 11.44
CA GLY A 44 31.60 8.62 12.89
C GLY A 44 30.99 9.96 13.31
N ILE A 45 30.35 10.68 12.39
CA ILE A 45 29.67 11.93 12.68
C ILE A 45 28.26 11.59 13.19
N PRO A 46 27.89 12.01 14.41
CA PRO A 46 26.55 11.77 14.93
C PRO A 46 25.50 12.41 14.01
N SER A 47 24.38 11.72 13.79
CA SER A 47 23.30 12.19 12.93
C SER A 47 22.75 13.52 13.43
N GLY A 48 22.91 14.58 12.65
CA GLY A 48 22.36 15.91 12.98
C GLY A 48 20.87 16.05 12.68
N ASN A 49 20.21 14.98 12.24
CA ASN A 49 18.81 15.02 11.81
C ASN A 49 17.89 14.44 12.88
N SER A 50 16.79 15.14 13.16
CA SER A 50 15.81 14.73 14.18
C SER A 50 14.67 13.86 13.64
N PHE A 51 14.61 13.65 12.32
CA PHE A 51 13.53 12.92 11.68
C PHE A 51 13.75 11.40 11.77
N PRO A 52 12.79 10.61 12.30
CA PRO A 52 12.95 9.18 12.50
C PRO A 52 12.66 8.39 11.20
N PHE A 53 13.59 8.43 10.24
CA PHE A 53 13.38 7.84 8.89
C PHE A 53 12.94 6.38 8.91
N LEU A 54 13.61 5.54 9.70
CA LEU A 54 13.37 4.10 9.72
C LEU A 54 12.01 3.76 10.34
N GLU A 55 11.66 4.39 11.46
CA GLU A 55 10.36 4.14 12.11
C GLU A 55 9.21 4.65 11.23
N PHE A 56 9.36 5.84 10.63
CA PHE A 56 8.38 6.36 9.68
C PHE A 56 8.22 5.45 8.46
N SER A 57 9.33 4.95 7.90
CA SER A 57 9.29 4.01 6.79
C SER A 57 8.59 2.71 7.16
N LYS A 58 8.85 2.19 8.37
CA LYS A 58 8.21 0.97 8.89
C LYS A 58 6.70 1.15 9.06
N GLU A 59 6.25 2.27 9.62
CA GLU A 59 4.82 2.59 9.72
C GLU A 59 4.17 2.67 8.34
N CYS A 60 4.82 3.32 7.38
CA CYS A 60 4.35 3.38 5.99
C CYS A 60 4.19 1.97 5.38
N PHE A 61 5.16 1.08 5.56
CA PHE A 61 5.03 -0.31 5.13
C PHE A 61 3.89 -1.03 5.85
N GLY A 62 3.74 -0.84 7.16
CA GLY A 62 2.66 -1.43 7.95
C GLY A 62 1.28 -1.03 7.41
N TRP A 63 1.06 0.26 7.17
CA TRP A 63 -0.20 0.76 6.61
C TRP A 63 -0.43 0.26 5.18
N GLY A 64 0.60 0.29 4.33
CA GLY A 64 0.49 -0.18 2.95
C GLY A 64 0.15 -1.67 2.85
N LEU A 65 0.86 -2.52 3.60
CA LEU A 65 0.61 -3.96 3.60
C LEU A 65 -0.75 -4.31 4.22
N SER A 66 -1.17 -3.60 5.27
CA SER A 66 -2.49 -3.80 5.87
C SER A 66 -3.61 -3.45 4.87
N TRP A 67 -3.46 -2.35 4.14
CA TRP A 67 -4.40 -1.97 3.09
C TRP A 67 -4.43 -2.99 1.96
N LEU A 68 -3.26 -3.46 1.52
CA LEU A 68 -3.16 -4.51 0.50
C LEU A 68 -3.86 -5.80 0.95
N ALA A 69 -3.65 -6.23 2.20
CA ALA A 69 -4.31 -7.41 2.75
C ALA A 69 -5.83 -7.25 2.75
N ALA A 70 -6.36 -6.08 3.14
CA ALA A 70 -7.79 -5.80 3.10
C ALA A 70 -8.36 -5.85 1.68
N VAL A 71 -7.64 -5.27 0.70
CA VAL A 71 -8.02 -5.30 -0.72
C VAL A 71 -8.02 -6.74 -1.24
N LEU A 72 -6.98 -7.53 -0.94
CA LEU A 72 -6.90 -8.94 -1.35
C LEU A 72 -8.04 -9.77 -0.73
N ALA A 73 -8.35 -9.58 0.55
CA ALA A 73 -9.45 -10.26 1.22
C ALA A 73 -10.80 -9.94 0.57
N LEU A 74 -11.06 -8.65 0.28
CA LEU A 74 -12.28 -8.20 -0.39
C LEU A 74 -12.44 -8.86 -1.77
N TRP A 75 -11.41 -8.80 -2.61
CA TRP A 75 -11.48 -9.36 -3.96
C TRP A 75 -11.56 -10.90 -3.95
N SER A 76 -10.88 -11.55 -3.02
CA SER A 76 -10.99 -13.00 -2.82
C SER A 76 -12.41 -13.41 -2.45
N TYR A 77 -13.06 -12.67 -1.54
CA TYR A 77 -14.44 -12.92 -1.15
C TYR A 77 -15.43 -12.72 -2.30
N ILE A 78 -15.28 -11.63 -3.07
CA ILE A 78 -16.12 -11.36 -4.24
C ILE A 78 -15.94 -12.46 -5.31
N GLY A 79 -14.68 -12.83 -5.60
CA GLY A 79 -14.35 -13.89 -6.55
C GLY A 79 -14.94 -15.23 -6.14
N PHE A 80 -14.79 -15.62 -4.88
CA PHE A 80 -15.34 -16.86 -4.34
C PHE A 80 -16.88 -16.88 -4.41
N SER A 81 -17.53 -15.78 -4.03
CA SER A 81 -18.99 -15.65 -4.10
C SER A 81 -19.53 -15.75 -5.53
N ALA A 82 -18.82 -15.16 -6.50
CA ALA A 82 -19.17 -15.26 -7.92
C ALA A 82 -19.03 -16.69 -8.45
N LEU A 83 -17.97 -17.41 -8.05
CA LEU A 83 -17.78 -18.82 -8.41
C LEU A 83 -18.87 -19.72 -7.84
N LEU A 84 -19.30 -19.50 -6.60
CA LEU A 84 -20.40 -20.27 -5.99
C LEU A 84 -21.73 -20.06 -6.73
N ARG A 85 -22.07 -18.80 -7.05
CA ARG A 85 -23.28 -18.50 -7.84
C ARG A 85 -23.27 -19.18 -9.20
N ALA A 86 -22.15 -19.09 -9.92
CA ALA A 86 -22.00 -19.74 -11.22
C ALA A 86 -22.10 -21.27 -11.18
N ARG A 87 -21.80 -21.90 -10.03
CA ARG A 87 -21.99 -23.35 -9.84
C ARG A 87 -23.44 -23.71 -9.56
N CYS A 88 -24.15 -22.94 -8.73
CA CYS A 88 -25.57 -23.15 -8.47
C CYS A 88 -26.45 -22.96 -9.71
N GLU A 89 -26.13 -22.02 -10.60
CA GLU A 89 -26.89 -21.81 -11.85
C GLU A 89 -26.70 -22.94 -12.88
N ARG A 90 -25.69 -23.80 -12.70
CA ARG A 90 -25.39 -24.94 -13.58
C ARG A 90 -25.88 -26.28 -13.06
N ALA A 91 -26.35 -26.34 -11.81
CA ALA A 91 -26.86 -27.55 -11.15
C ALA A 91 -28.38 -27.59 -11.21
#